data_AF-A0A672HUQ1-F1
#
_entry.id   AF-A0A672HUQ1-F1
#
_cell.length_a   1.000
_cell.length_b   1.000
_cell.length_c   1.000
_cell.angle_alpha   90.00
_cell.angle_beta   90.00
_cell.angle_gamma   90.00
#
_symmetry.space_group_name_H-M   'P 1'
#
loop_
_entity.id
_entity.type
_entity.pdbx_description
1 polymer ?
#
loop_
_entity_poly.entity_id
_entity_poly.type
_entity_poly.pdbx_seq_one_letter_code
_entity_poly.pdbx_strand_id
1 'polypeptide(L)'
;MSMPERFDCHYCKDSLLGKKYIMKEDTQYCTKCYENLFANCCEGCSLPIGSNCKDLSYKDRHWHEQCFKCSKCSRSLVEKAFAAKDDLLLCTECHANDYSSKCNTCRKPSCSRKMEYKGNSWHETCFLCHRCQQPIGTKSFIPKDADYFCVPCFEKQFAYQCCACKKVWPGPSTSPLRSASGTASASPACSAPCLLTRRPSS
;
A
#
# COMPACT_ATOMS: atom_id res chain seq x y z
N MET A 1 -58.32 18.96 43.12
CA MET A 1 -57.65 19.34 41.85
C MET A 1 -56.23 18.83 41.94
N SER A 2 -55.90 17.77 41.20
CA SER A 2 -54.57 17.18 41.15
C SER A 2 -53.64 18.15 40.40
N MET A 3 -52.61 18.66 41.09
CA MET A 3 -51.53 19.43 40.47
C MET A 3 -50.88 18.54 39.39
N PRO A 4 -50.74 18.98 38.14
CA PRO A 4 -50.09 18.17 37.12
C PRO A 4 -48.66 17.86 37.58
N GLU A 5 -48.31 16.57 37.58
CA GLU A 5 -46.94 16.13 37.83
C GLU A 5 -46.02 16.89 36.87
N ARG A 6 -45.02 17.57 37.43
CA ARG A 6 -44.10 18.41 36.66
C ARG A 6 -43.25 17.52 35.76
N PHE A 7 -43.63 17.45 34.49
CA PHE A 7 -42.94 16.69 33.46
C PHE A 7 -41.89 17.58 32.78
N ASP A 8 -40.80 17.83 33.51
CA ASP A 8 -39.73 18.73 33.11
C ASP A 8 -38.42 17.97 32.85
N CYS A 9 -37.54 18.56 32.04
CA CYS A 9 -36.19 18.04 31.79
C CYS A 9 -35.40 17.97 33.10
N HIS A 10 -34.79 16.82 33.38
CA HIS A 10 -34.00 16.60 34.59
C HIS A 10 -32.84 17.62 34.70
N TYR A 11 -32.24 18.02 33.58
CA TYR A 11 -31.11 18.94 33.55
C TYR A 11 -31.52 20.42 33.52
N CYS A 12 -32.16 20.88 32.44
CA CYS A 12 -32.49 22.30 32.26
C CYS A 12 -33.78 22.75 32.96
N LYS A 13 -34.58 21.82 33.51
CA LYS A 13 -35.88 22.06 34.15
C LYS A 13 -36.95 22.68 33.22
N ASP A 14 -36.71 22.71 31.91
CA ASP A 14 -37.72 23.11 30.94
C ASP A 14 -38.84 22.08 30.85
N SER A 15 -40.08 22.54 30.72
CA SER A 15 -41.23 21.67 30.47
C SER A 15 -41.07 20.88 29.18
N LEU A 16 -41.27 19.56 29.28
CA LEU A 16 -41.20 18.58 28.19
C LEU A 16 -42.58 18.26 27.58
N LEU A 17 -43.65 18.87 28.10
CA LEU A 17 -45.00 18.67 27.58
C LEU A 17 -45.06 19.02 26.08
N GLY A 18 -45.51 18.06 25.26
CA GLY A 18 -45.61 18.23 23.81
C GLY A 18 -44.27 18.30 23.07
N LYS A 19 -43.12 18.06 23.74
CA LYS A 19 -41.78 18.07 23.13
C LYS A 19 -41.21 16.66 23.08
N LYS A 20 -40.25 16.44 22.16
CA LYS A 20 -39.45 15.22 22.14
C LYS A 20 -38.53 15.18 23.36
N TYR A 21 -38.44 14.02 24.00
CA TYR A 21 -37.56 13.77 25.15
C TYR A 21 -36.96 12.38 25.04
N ILE A 22 -35.90 12.14 25.82
CA ILE A 22 -35.17 10.87 25.87
C ILE A 22 -35.09 10.45 27.34
N MET A 23 -35.45 9.20 27.64
CA MET A 23 -35.34 8.59 28.98
C MET A 23 -33.97 7.92 29.11
N LYS A 24 -33.26 8.19 30.21
CA LYS A 24 -32.01 7.51 30.59
C LYS A 24 -31.97 7.32 32.10
N GLU A 25 -31.72 6.09 32.56
CA GLU A 25 -31.64 5.77 34.00
C GLU A 25 -32.86 6.30 34.79
N ASP A 26 -34.07 6.04 34.29
CA ASP A 26 -35.35 6.50 34.88
C ASP A 26 -35.53 8.02 35.00
N THR A 27 -34.71 8.81 34.29
CA THR A 27 -34.82 10.27 34.25
C THR A 27 -35.04 10.78 32.82
N GLN A 28 -35.90 11.80 32.66
CA GLN A 28 -36.20 12.39 31.36
C GLN A 28 -35.31 13.61 31.04
N TYR A 29 -34.76 13.65 29.83
CA TYR A 29 -33.99 14.78 29.31
C TYR A 29 -34.62 15.33 28.03
N CYS A 30 -34.59 16.65 27.83
CA CYS A 30 -34.86 17.21 26.51
C CYS A 30 -33.76 16.77 25.53
N THR A 31 -34.07 16.68 24.25
CA THR A 31 -33.11 16.21 23.22
C THR A 31 -31.80 16.99 23.27
N LYS A 32 -31.86 18.32 23.45
CA LYS A 32 -30.67 19.18 23.55
C LYS A 32 -29.78 18.83 24.75
N CYS A 33 -30.38 18.62 25.93
CA CYS A 33 -29.62 18.26 27.12
C CYS A 33 -29.05 16.85 26.99
N TYR A 34 -29.83 15.91 26.44
CA TYR A 34 -29.34 14.56 26.20
C TYR A 34 -28.14 14.56 25.25
N GLU A 35 -28.24 15.25 24.12
CA GLU A 35 -27.15 15.39 23.16
C GLU A 35 -25.92 16.04 23.79
N ASN A 36 -26.09 17.09 24.59
CA ASN A 36 -24.96 17.78 25.20
C ASN A 36 -24.28 16.97 26.33
N LEU A 37 -25.01 16.10 27.03
CA LEU A 37 -24.50 15.34 28.16
C LEU A 37 -24.00 13.95 27.79
N PHE A 38 -24.58 13.35 26.74
CA PHE A 38 -24.41 11.91 26.46
C PHE A 38 -24.12 11.59 24.99
N ALA A 39 -24.14 12.55 24.06
CA ALA A 39 -23.78 12.25 22.68
C ALA A 39 -22.29 11.90 22.56
N ASN A 40 -21.99 10.94 21.69
CA ASN A 40 -20.61 10.68 21.28
C ASN A 40 -20.05 11.87 20.50
N CYS A 41 -18.79 12.21 20.75
CA CYS A 41 -18.10 13.24 19.97
C CYS A 41 -17.53 12.62 18.69
N CYS A 42 -17.75 13.28 17.56
CA CYS A 42 -17.16 12.86 16.30
C CYS A 42 -15.65 13.11 16.31
N GLU A 43 -14.86 12.07 16.11
CA GLU A 43 -13.39 12.16 16.07
C GLU A 43 -12.90 13.06 14.91
N GLY A 44 -13.67 13.17 13.83
CA GLY A 44 -13.31 13.96 12.65
C GLY A 44 -13.58 15.47 12.76
N CYS A 45 -14.50 15.91 13.63
CA CYS A 45 -14.84 17.33 13.77
C CYS A 45 -15.01 17.82 15.22
N SER A 46 -14.85 16.93 16.19
CA SER A 46 -15.01 17.16 17.63
C SER A 46 -16.39 17.68 18.07
N LEU A 47 -17.39 17.62 17.18
CA LEU A 47 -18.77 17.98 17.48
C LEU A 47 -19.58 16.76 17.94
N PRO A 48 -20.56 16.94 18.84
CA PRO A 48 -21.44 15.86 19.27
C PRO A 48 -22.25 15.32 18.09
N ILE A 49 -22.36 13.99 18.01
CA ILE A 49 -23.17 13.27 17.03
C ILE A 49 -24.60 13.24 17.58
N GLY A 50 -25.46 14.08 17.00
CA GLY A 50 -26.86 14.18 17.43
C GLY A 50 -27.59 12.83 17.33
N SER A 51 -28.61 12.63 18.16
CA SER A 51 -29.34 11.35 18.21
C SER A 51 -30.09 11.01 16.90
N ASN A 52 -30.23 11.99 16.01
CA ASN A 52 -30.82 11.87 14.68
C ASN A 52 -29.80 11.56 13.57
N CYS A 53 -28.51 11.52 13.88
CA CYS A 53 -27.44 11.24 12.92
C CYS A 53 -27.06 9.76 12.98
N LYS A 54 -26.64 9.21 11.83
CA LYS A 54 -26.03 7.87 11.79
C LYS A 54 -24.68 7.94 12.49
N ASP A 55 -24.60 7.31 13.65
CA ASP A 55 -23.37 7.16 14.42
C ASP A 55 -22.56 5.98 13.87
N LEU A 56 -21.42 6.29 13.25
CA LEU A 56 -20.49 5.27 12.76
C LEU A 56 -19.39 5.06 13.79
N SER A 57 -19.31 3.85 14.33
CA SER A 57 -18.33 3.50 15.36
C SER A 57 -17.27 2.50 14.90
N TYR A 58 -16.03 2.71 15.34
CA TYR A 58 -14.91 1.78 15.15
C TYR A 58 -13.90 1.94 16.29
N LYS A 59 -13.58 0.84 17.00
CA LYS A 59 -12.66 0.82 18.17
C LYS A 59 -12.97 1.94 19.18
N ASP A 60 -14.23 2.00 19.63
CA ASP A 60 -14.74 2.98 20.61
C ASP A 60 -14.68 4.46 20.18
N ARG A 61 -14.32 4.73 18.93
CA ARG A 61 -14.37 6.07 18.34
C ARG A 61 -15.59 6.19 17.44
N HIS A 62 -16.07 7.41 17.32
CA HIS A 62 -17.33 7.71 16.65
C HIS A 62 -17.13 8.79 15.60
N TRP A 63 -17.87 8.70 14.49
CA TRP A 63 -17.82 9.67 13.40
C TRP A 63 -19.21 9.93 12.84
N HIS A 64 -19.44 11.17 12.42
CA HIS A 64 -20.50 11.43 11.45
C HIS A 64 -20.22 10.66 10.15
N GLU A 65 -21.27 10.28 9.43
CA GLU A 65 -21.18 9.66 8.10
C GLU A 65 -20.27 10.45 7.14
N GLN A 66 -20.42 11.76 7.13
CA GLN A 66 -19.63 12.72 6.34
C GLN A 66 -18.19 12.95 6.87
N CYS A 67 -17.91 12.57 8.11
CA CYS A 67 -16.58 12.62 8.71
C CYS A 67 -15.82 11.30 8.57
N PHE A 68 -16.50 10.19 8.28
CA PHE A 68 -15.90 8.87 8.10
C PHE A 68 -15.28 8.73 6.70
N LYS A 69 -14.13 9.37 6.52
CA LYS A 69 -13.43 9.50 5.24
C LYS A 69 -11.94 9.20 5.35
N CYS A 70 -11.33 8.85 4.23
CA CYS A 70 -9.90 8.61 4.15
C CYS A 70 -9.10 9.88 4.47
N SER A 71 -8.15 9.80 5.41
CA SER A 71 -7.31 10.94 5.81
C SER A 71 -6.42 11.50 4.69
N LYS A 72 -6.20 10.73 3.61
CA LYS A 72 -5.33 11.12 2.48
C LYS A 72 -6.11 11.68 1.29
N CYS A 73 -7.18 11.01 0.88
CA CYS A 73 -7.94 11.36 -0.33
C CYS A 73 -9.35 11.90 -0.05
N SER A 74 -9.75 11.99 1.22
CA SER A 74 -11.06 12.48 1.67
C SER A 74 -12.27 11.72 1.11
N ARG A 75 -12.07 10.55 0.50
CA ARG A 75 -13.16 9.69 0.01
C ARG A 75 -13.90 9.05 1.19
N SER A 76 -15.22 9.03 1.13
CA SER A 76 -16.07 8.32 2.11
C SER A 76 -15.70 6.83 2.17
N LEU A 77 -15.52 6.34 3.41
CA LEU A 77 -15.20 4.96 3.76
C LEU A 77 -16.42 4.18 4.25
N VAL A 78 -17.59 4.81 4.26
CA VAL A 78 -18.85 4.20 4.70
C VAL A 78 -19.12 2.95 3.86
N GLU A 79 -19.34 1.82 4.54
CA GLU A 79 -19.62 0.51 3.94
C GLU A 79 -18.53 0.00 2.97
N LYS A 80 -17.31 0.56 3.04
CA LYS A 80 -16.16 0.13 2.23
C LYS A 80 -15.08 -0.47 3.11
N ALA A 81 -14.28 -1.36 2.53
CA ALA A 81 -13.06 -1.81 3.18
C ALA A 81 -12.09 -0.64 3.42
N PHE A 82 -11.54 -0.58 4.63
CA PHE A 82 -10.58 0.44 5.04
C PHE A 82 -9.50 -0.19 5.93
N ALA A 83 -8.40 0.54 6.09
CA ALA A 83 -7.34 0.23 7.04
C ALA A 83 -7.29 1.34 8.10
N ALA A 84 -7.19 0.95 9.37
CA ALA A 84 -6.95 1.88 10.46
C ALA A 84 -5.52 1.68 10.96
N LYS A 85 -4.70 2.73 10.85
CA LYS A 85 -3.29 2.70 11.24
C LYS A 85 -2.87 4.05 11.82
N ASP A 86 -2.19 4.02 12.96
CA ASP A 86 -1.74 5.22 13.67
C ASP A 86 -2.89 6.24 13.84
N ASP A 87 -4.08 5.74 14.19
CA ASP A 87 -5.32 6.51 14.35
C ASP A 87 -5.87 7.20 13.09
N LEU A 88 -5.28 6.93 11.92
CA LEU A 88 -5.76 7.39 10.63
C LEU A 88 -6.60 6.33 9.94
N LEU A 89 -7.72 6.76 9.37
CA LEU A 89 -8.56 5.94 8.51
C LEU A 89 -8.10 6.09 7.06
N LEU A 90 -7.71 5.00 6.43
CA LEU A 90 -7.20 4.98 5.07
C LEU A 90 -8.06 4.06 4.19
N CYS A 91 -8.40 4.49 2.98
CA CYS A 91 -8.95 3.57 2.00
C CYS A 91 -7.88 2.54 1.60
N THR A 92 -8.32 1.38 1.09
CA THR A 92 -7.43 0.31 0.64
C THR A 92 -6.37 0.79 -0.37
N GLU A 93 -6.74 1.69 -1.28
CA GLU A 93 -5.82 2.29 -2.27
C GLU A 93 -4.74 3.16 -1.60
N CYS A 94 -5.13 4.08 -0.71
CA CYS A 94 -4.17 4.95 -0.01
C CYS A 94 -3.27 4.16 0.93
N HIS A 95 -3.84 3.18 1.64
CA HIS A 95 -3.07 2.26 2.46
C HIS A 95 -2.06 1.47 1.61
N ALA A 96 -2.49 0.87 0.50
CA ALA A 96 -1.59 0.16 -0.40
C ALA A 96 -0.52 1.09 -0.99
N ASN A 97 -0.85 2.34 -1.32
CA ASN A 97 0.12 3.29 -1.87
C ASN A 97 1.19 3.75 -0.86
N ASP A 98 0.82 4.00 0.40
CA ASP A 98 1.78 4.40 1.45
C ASP A 98 2.65 3.22 1.91
N TYR A 99 2.12 1.99 1.91
CA TYR A 99 2.81 0.83 2.49
C TYR A 99 3.27 -0.24 1.48
N SER A 100 3.01 -0.07 0.17
CA SER A 100 3.59 -0.95 -0.86
C SER A 100 5.04 -0.58 -1.16
N SER A 101 5.87 -1.60 -1.42
CA SER A 101 7.21 -1.42 -1.97
C SER A 101 7.13 -0.61 -3.27
N LYS A 102 7.77 0.55 -3.29
CA LYS A 102 7.80 1.45 -4.46
C LYS A 102 8.79 0.91 -5.49
N CYS A 103 8.45 1.04 -6.77
CA CYS A 103 9.35 0.70 -7.85
C CYS A 103 10.60 1.61 -7.81
N ASN A 104 11.80 1.03 -7.83
CA ASN A 104 13.05 1.80 -7.79
C ASN A 104 13.24 2.70 -9.03
N THR A 105 12.76 2.28 -10.21
CA THR A 105 12.81 3.10 -11.43
C THR A 105 11.77 4.23 -11.45
N CYS A 106 10.47 3.93 -11.29
CA CYS A 106 9.41 4.93 -11.51
C CYS A 106 8.78 5.49 -10.23
N ARG A 107 9.23 5.07 -9.04
CA ARG A 107 8.77 5.50 -7.70
C ARG A 107 7.29 5.28 -7.38
N LYS A 108 6.51 4.68 -8.28
CA LYS A 108 5.09 4.35 -8.08
C LYS A 108 4.94 3.07 -7.22
N PRO A 109 3.86 2.94 -6.43
CA PRO A 109 3.58 1.74 -5.65
C PRO A 109 3.38 0.54 -6.58
N SER A 110 3.93 -0.62 -6.23
CA SER A 110 3.68 -1.84 -7.00
C SER A 110 2.31 -2.42 -6.63
N CYS A 111 1.43 -2.54 -7.63
CA CYS A 111 0.04 -2.98 -7.45
C CYS A 111 -0.07 -4.52 -7.30
N SER A 112 0.87 -5.28 -7.88
CA SER A 112 1.10 -6.72 -7.68
C SER A 112 2.15 -7.22 -8.70
N ARG A 113 2.76 -8.40 -8.44
CA ARG A 113 3.92 -9.02 -9.15
C ARG A 113 5.11 -8.08 -9.34
N LYS A 114 5.99 -8.09 -8.34
CA LYS A 114 7.24 -7.31 -8.29
C LYS A 114 8.45 -8.19 -8.55
N MET A 115 9.44 -7.62 -9.22
CA MET A 115 10.79 -8.16 -9.32
C MET A 115 11.60 -7.63 -8.15
N GLU A 116 12.30 -8.51 -7.42
CA GLU A 116 13.11 -8.13 -6.27
C GLU A 116 14.56 -8.58 -6.43
N TYR A 117 15.49 -7.66 -6.24
CA TYR A 117 16.93 -7.94 -6.25
C TYR A 117 17.68 -6.93 -5.36
N LYS A 118 18.55 -7.44 -4.47
CA LYS A 118 19.31 -6.64 -3.50
C LYS A 118 18.46 -5.62 -2.70
N GLY A 119 17.26 -6.03 -2.27
CA GLY A 119 16.36 -5.19 -1.46
C GLY A 119 15.58 -4.12 -2.23
N ASN A 120 15.78 -4.02 -3.54
CA ASN A 120 15.03 -3.13 -4.41
C ASN A 120 13.89 -3.89 -5.10
N SER A 121 12.78 -3.20 -5.35
CA SER A 121 11.62 -3.74 -6.07
C SER A 121 11.37 -2.96 -7.37
N TRP A 122 10.94 -3.65 -8.42
CA TRP A 122 10.57 -3.05 -9.70
C TRP A 122 9.28 -3.66 -10.25
N HIS A 123 8.56 -2.89 -11.07
CA HIS A 123 7.56 -3.48 -11.96
C HIS A 123 8.23 -4.39 -13.00
N GLU A 124 7.54 -5.44 -13.45
CA GLU A 124 8.01 -6.32 -14.54
C GLU A 124 8.40 -5.51 -15.80
N THR A 125 7.69 -4.40 -16.07
CA THR A 125 7.95 -3.48 -17.19
C THR A 125 9.01 -2.41 -16.88
N CYS A 126 9.37 -2.18 -15.63
CA CYS A 126 10.35 -1.16 -15.22
C CYS A 126 11.75 -1.74 -14.96
N PHE A 127 11.90 -3.07 -14.93
CA PHE A 127 13.19 -3.74 -14.85
C PHE A 127 13.76 -3.96 -16.25
N LEU A 128 14.44 -2.93 -16.76
CA LEU A 128 14.90 -2.83 -18.14
C LEU A 128 16.37 -3.22 -18.27
N CYS A 129 16.72 -3.82 -19.40
CA CYS A 129 18.12 -3.99 -19.78
C CYS A 129 18.73 -2.63 -20.15
N HIS A 130 19.87 -2.26 -19.56
CA HIS A 130 20.55 -0.99 -19.82
C HIS A 130 20.86 -0.79 -21.32
N ARG A 131 21.14 -1.87 -22.06
CA ARG A 131 21.51 -1.79 -23.48
C ARG A 131 20.32 -1.67 -24.43
N CYS A 132 19.34 -2.57 -24.33
CA CYS A 132 18.22 -2.61 -25.27
C CYS A 132 16.95 -1.92 -24.76
N GLN A 133 16.95 -1.46 -23.51
CA GLN A 133 15.81 -0.83 -22.84
C GLN A 133 14.53 -1.69 -22.83
N GLN A 134 14.65 -2.99 -23.12
CA GLN A 134 13.54 -3.94 -23.08
C GLN A 134 13.34 -4.49 -21.67
N PRO A 135 12.09 -4.75 -21.26
CA PRO A 135 11.80 -5.36 -19.98
C PRO A 135 12.36 -6.77 -19.94
N ILE A 136 13.24 -7.00 -18.95
CA ILE A 136 13.77 -8.33 -18.65
C ILE A 136 12.64 -9.17 -18.04
N GLY A 137 11.78 -8.56 -17.20
CA GLY A 137 10.73 -9.27 -16.48
C GLY A 137 11.34 -10.40 -15.64
N THR A 138 10.71 -11.58 -15.66
CA THR A 138 11.16 -12.79 -14.94
C THR A 138 12.30 -13.57 -15.64
N LYS A 139 12.82 -13.04 -16.76
CA LYS A 139 13.90 -13.69 -17.52
C LYS A 139 15.23 -13.56 -16.78
N SER A 140 16.16 -14.48 -17.06
CA SER A 140 17.51 -14.42 -16.49
C SER A 140 18.20 -13.12 -16.86
N PHE A 141 18.95 -12.56 -15.91
CA PHE A 141 19.70 -11.33 -16.09
C PHE A 141 21.09 -11.43 -15.49
N ILE A 142 21.96 -10.50 -15.90
CA ILE A 142 23.33 -10.40 -15.42
C ILE A 142 23.52 -8.99 -14.86
N PRO A 143 23.69 -8.85 -13.54
CA PRO A 143 24.06 -7.57 -12.94
C PRO A 143 25.55 -7.30 -13.21
N LYS A 144 25.87 -6.09 -13.65
CA LYS A 144 27.26 -5.63 -13.83
C LYS A 144 27.36 -4.20 -13.35
N ASP A 145 28.24 -3.98 -12.37
CA ASP A 145 28.39 -2.69 -11.69
C ASP A 145 27.04 -2.23 -11.08
N ALA A 146 26.50 -1.10 -11.53
CA ALA A 146 25.20 -0.56 -11.12
C ALA A 146 24.04 -0.90 -12.08
N ASP A 147 24.33 -1.60 -13.19
CA ASP A 147 23.40 -1.83 -14.29
C ASP A 147 22.98 -3.30 -14.43
N TYR A 148 21.86 -3.50 -15.12
CA TYR A 148 21.28 -4.82 -15.39
C TYR A 148 21.23 -5.08 -16.89
N PHE A 149 21.70 -6.25 -17.31
CA PHE A 149 21.71 -6.65 -18.72
C PHE A 149 20.92 -7.94 -18.91
N CYS A 150 20.16 -8.03 -20.01
CA CYS A 150 19.65 -9.32 -20.45
C CYS A 150 20.78 -10.18 -21.01
N VAL A 151 20.68 -11.50 -20.89
CA VAL A 151 21.71 -12.44 -21.36
C VAL A 151 22.17 -12.16 -22.80
N PRO A 152 21.28 -11.95 -23.79
CA PRO A 152 21.72 -11.69 -25.17
C PRO A 152 22.51 -10.39 -25.34
N CYS A 153 22.14 -9.33 -24.62
CA CYS A 153 22.88 -8.06 -24.68
C CYS A 153 24.22 -8.16 -23.96
N PHE A 154 24.25 -8.88 -22.83
CA PHE A 154 25.47 -9.11 -22.09
C PHE A 154 26.47 -9.93 -22.92
N GLU A 155 26.03 -11.03 -23.53
CA GLU A 155 26.88 -11.86 -24.39
C GLU A 155 27.40 -11.08 -25.61
N LYS A 156 26.57 -10.24 -26.22
CA LYS A 156 27.01 -9.43 -27.37
C LYS A 156 28.07 -8.38 -26.99
N GLN A 157 28.00 -7.80 -25.80
CA GLN A 157 28.89 -6.70 -25.39
C GLN A 157 30.11 -7.15 -24.58
N PHE A 158 29.99 -8.24 -23.84
CA PHE A 158 30.97 -8.63 -22.84
C PHE A 158 31.45 -10.08 -22.96
N ALA A 159 30.83 -10.90 -23.82
CA ALA A 159 31.37 -12.24 -24.01
C ALA A 159 32.72 -12.16 -24.70
N TYR A 160 33.60 -13.02 -24.22
CA TYR A 160 34.86 -13.28 -24.87
C TYR A 160 34.66 -14.37 -25.91
N GLN A 161 35.37 -14.28 -27.02
CA GLN A 161 35.41 -15.36 -27.99
C GLN A 161 36.76 -16.05 -27.88
N CYS A 162 36.73 -17.38 -27.81
CA CYS A 162 37.97 -18.13 -27.92
C CYS A 162 38.56 -17.93 -29.32
N CYS A 163 39.81 -17.46 -29.40
CA CYS A 163 40.49 -17.23 -30.68
C CYS A 163 40.63 -18.54 -31.48
N ALA A 164 40.77 -19.67 -30.79
CA ALA A 164 41.01 -20.99 -31.38
C ALA A 164 39.72 -21.71 -31.82
N CYS A 165 38.72 -21.83 -30.94
CA CYS A 165 37.51 -22.63 -31.24
C CYS A 165 36.28 -21.80 -31.60
N LYS A 166 36.42 -20.46 -31.66
CA LYS A 166 35.34 -19.50 -31.95
C LYS A 166 34.10 -19.57 -31.04
N LYS A 167 34.10 -20.41 -30.01
CA LYS A 167 33.02 -20.49 -29.01
C LYS A 167 32.97 -19.21 -28.16
N VAL A 168 31.75 -18.77 -27.89
CA VAL A 168 31.44 -17.59 -27.08
C VAL A 168 31.42 -18.00 -25.62
N TRP A 169 32.16 -17.31 -24.77
CA TRP A 169 32.28 -17.57 -23.35
C TRP A 169 31.84 -16.34 -22.55
N PRO A 170 30.82 -16.46 -21.68
CA PRO A 170 30.28 -15.33 -20.92
C PRO A 170 31.22 -14.76 -19.85
N GLY A 171 32.39 -15.38 -19.62
CA GLY A 171 33.40 -14.95 -18.64
C GLY A 171 33.45 -15.84 -17.39
N PRO A 172 34.45 -15.69 -16.50
CA PRO A 172 34.65 -16.57 -15.34
C PRO A 172 33.65 -16.35 -14.19
N SER A 173 32.85 -15.28 -14.22
CA SER A 173 32.16 -14.77 -13.02
C SER A 173 30.69 -14.38 -13.22
N THR A 174 30.05 -14.82 -14.29
CA THR A 174 28.69 -14.35 -14.67
C THR A 174 27.72 -15.51 -14.85
N SER A 175 27.33 -16.15 -13.75
CA SER A 175 26.17 -17.04 -13.77
C SER A 175 24.89 -16.21 -13.92
N PRO A 176 24.03 -16.49 -14.93
CA PRO A 176 22.75 -15.80 -15.06
C PRO A 176 21.91 -16.03 -13.79
N LEU A 177 21.55 -14.93 -13.11
CA LEU A 177 20.67 -15.01 -11.95
C LEU A 177 19.23 -15.09 -12.44
N ARG A 178 18.46 -15.95 -11.78
CA ARG A 178 17.02 -16.08 -11.99
C ARG A 178 16.30 -15.58 -10.75
N SER A 179 15.29 -14.75 -10.95
CA SER A 179 14.38 -14.31 -9.89
C SER A 179 13.68 -15.54 -9.31
N ALA A 180 13.68 -15.69 -7.99
CA ALA A 180 13.35 -16.92 -7.27
C ALA A 180 12.08 -17.63 -7.79
N SER A 181 12.27 -18.80 -8.40
CA SER A 181 11.36 -19.98 -8.46
C SER A 181 11.75 -20.92 -9.61
N GLY A 182 12.94 -21.54 -9.52
CA GLY A 182 13.28 -22.70 -10.36
C GLY A 182 14.76 -22.98 -10.45
N THR A 183 15.06 -24.27 -10.44
CA THR A 183 16.36 -24.94 -10.35
C THR A 183 17.35 -24.49 -11.42
N ALA A 184 18.56 -24.13 -11.01
CA ALA A 184 19.66 -23.80 -11.89
C ALA A 184 20.44 -25.06 -12.27
N SER A 185 20.53 -25.36 -13.57
CA SER A 185 21.44 -26.38 -14.11
C SER A 185 22.78 -25.72 -14.42
N ALA A 186 23.84 -26.17 -13.76
CA ALA A 186 25.21 -25.82 -14.10
C ALA A 186 25.66 -26.63 -15.33
N SER A 187 26.28 -25.97 -16.30
CA SER A 187 26.91 -26.62 -17.46
C SER A 187 28.34 -26.09 -17.65
N PRO A 188 29.24 -26.89 -18.25
CA PRO A 188 30.57 -27.12 -17.70
C PRO A 188 31.61 -26.12 -18.21
N ALA A 189 32.58 -25.84 -17.35
CA ALA A 189 33.78 -25.10 -17.66
C ALA A 189 34.60 -25.79 -18.78
N CYS A 190 35.12 -25.01 -19.71
CA CYS A 190 36.18 -25.47 -20.60
C CYS A 190 37.50 -25.27 -19.86
N SER A 191 38.16 -26.38 -19.51
CA SER A 191 39.45 -26.40 -18.82
C SER A 191 40.60 -26.06 -19.80
N ALA A 192 41.56 -25.22 -19.38
CA ALA A 192 42.83 -24.83 -20.04
C ALA A 192 42.86 -23.50 -20.85
N PRO A 193 44.02 -22.82 -20.96
CA PRO A 193 44.15 -21.37 -21.02
C PRO A 193 43.93 -20.84 -22.43
N CYS A 194 42.67 -20.78 -22.86
CA CYS A 194 42.34 -20.10 -24.11
C CYS A 194 42.57 -18.59 -23.92
N LEU A 195 43.42 -17.99 -24.76
CA LEU A 195 43.50 -16.54 -24.89
C LEU A 195 42.13 -16.05 -25.36
N LEU A 196 41.43 -15.39 -24.46
CA LEU A 196 40.09 -14.86 -24.67
C LEU A 196 40.24 -13.42 -25.17
N THR A 197 39.85 -13.14 -26.41
CA THR A 197 39.78 -11.76 -26.90
C THR A 197 38.37 -11.21 -26.72
N ARG A 198 38.27 -9.92 -26.38
CA ARG A 198 36.98 -9.22 -26.37
C ARG A 198 36.44 -9.23 -27.78
N ARG A 199 35.16 -9.57 -27.91
CA ARG A 199 34.47 -9.45 -29.20
C ARG A 199 34.46 -7.96 -29.59
N PRO A 200 34.90 -7.60 -30.81
CA PRO A 200 34.87 -6.21 -31.25
C PRO A 200 33.42 -5.70 -31.30
N SER A 201 33.20 -4.51 -30.77
CA SER A 201 31.92 -3.79 -30.86
C SER A 201 31.65 -3.47 -32.33
N SER A 202 30.71 -4.18 -32.95
CA SER A 202 30.17 -3.80 -34.27
C SER A 202 29.17 -2.66 -34.13
#